data_AF-A0AB73T0W8-F1
#
_entry.id   AF-A0AB73T0W8-F1
#
_cell.length_a   1.000
_cell.length_b   1.000
_cell.length_c   1.000
_cell.angle_alpha   90.00
_cell.angle_beta   90.00
_cell.angle_gamma   90.00
#
_symmetry.space_group_name_H-M   'P 1'
#
loop_
_entity.id
_entity.type
_entity.pdbx_description
1 polymer ?
#
loop_
_entity_poly.entity_id
_entity_poly.type
_entity_poly.pdbx_seq_one_letter_code
_entity_poly.pdbx_strand_id
1 'polypeptide(L)'
;MDTEEIYFRLKEKVKQDGVLNGEELLELIVLPLTVKGKEAKQELVKNSIELAKCIRDERQMLQALSGIITFTDKVIDKEYAEYVKGVIMMTKVAQLIFDEGIEKGKSAGRKEGIAEGQAQMIYCIRRKYEKGYTAAVISDILEQKIDYVENICKLIEDNPGCTDTEIAKKYMGDGKTASN
;
A
#
# COMPACT_ATOMS: atom_id res chain seq x y z
N MET A 1 -11.47 39.03 -7.04
CA MET A 1 -10.57 38.61 -5.94
C MET A 1 -9.22 39.21 -6.21
N ASP A 2 -8.73 40.06 -5.32
CA ASP A 2 -7.32 40.44 -5.33
C ASP A 2 -6.53 39.30 -4.69
N THR A 3 -5.72 38.63 -5.49
CA THR A 3 -5.04 37.40 -5.08
C THR A 3 -3.94 37.69 -4.06
N GLU A 4 -3.24 38.81 -4.22
CA GLU A 4 -2.15 39.20 -3.33
C GLU A 4 -2.69 39.61 -1.97
N GLU A 5 -3.78 40.39 -1.96
CA GLU A 5 -4.45 40.81 -0.71
C GLU A 5 -4.92 39.60 0.10
N ILE A 6 -5.59 38.64 -0.57
CA ILE A 6 -6.09 37.43 0.07
C ILE A 6 -4.92 36.59 0.61
N TYR A 7 -3.88 36.39 -0.19
CA TYR A 7 -2.71 35.65 0.25
C TYR A 7 -2.06 36.29 1.49
N PHE A 8 -1.86 37.60 1.46
CA PHE A 8 -1.24 38.33 2.57
C PHE A 8 -2.07 38.23 3.85
N ARG A 9 -3.40 38.41 3.74
CA ARG A 9 -4.32 38.27 4.87
C ARG A 9 -4.25 36.87 5.48
N LEU A 10 -4.36 35.83 4.66
CA LEU A 10 -4.28 34.44 5.12
C LEU A 10 -2.92 34.13 5.75
N LYS A 11 -1.83 34.65 5.18
CA LYS A 11 -0.48 34.48 5.70
C LYS A 11 -0.32 35.08 7.10
N GLU A 12 -0.81 36.28 7.33
CA GLU A 12 -0.77 36.92 8.64
C GLU A 12 -1.66 36.18 9.66
N LYS A 13 -2.82 35.70 9.22
CA LYS A 13 -3.74 34.91 10.06
C LYS A 13 -3.10 33.61 10.55
N VAL A 14 -2.49 32.83 9.64
CA VAL A 14 -1.80 31.58 10.00
C VAL A 14 -0.60 31.86 10.92
N LYS A 15 0.16 32.93 10.71
CA LYS A 15 1.26 33.31 11.61
C LYS A 15 0.78 33.65 13.03
N GLN A 16 -0.32 34.39 13.16
CA GLN A 16 -0.83 34.83 14.46
C GLN A 16 -1.58 33.71 15.19
N ASP A 17 -2.60 33.16 14.53
CA ASP A 17 -3.59 32.28 15.16
C ASP A 17 -3.35 30.80 14.86
N GLY A 18 -2.63 30.49 13.78
CA GLY A 18 -2.34 29.12 13.33
C GLY A 18 -3.55 28.31 12.91
N VAL A 19 -4.73 28.93 12.77
CA VAL A 19 -5.97 28.29 12.33
C VAL A 19 -6.69 29.22 11.36
N LEU A 20 -7.39 28.62 10.40
CA LEU A 20 -8.26 29.33 9.48
C LEU A 20 -9.72 28.94 9.75
N ASN A 21 -10.65 29.84 9.51
CA ASN A 21 -12.07 29.49 9.47
C ASN A 21 -12.40 28.79 8.14
N GLY A 22 -13.64 28.30 7.99
CA GLY A 22 -14.05 27.54 6.80
C GLY A 22 -13.97 28.34 5.49
N GLU A 23 -14.27 29.64 5.52
CA GLU A 23 -14.18 30.52 4.35
C GLU A 23 -12.72 30.78 3.98
N GLU A 24 -11.89 31.16 4.95
CA GLU A 24 -10.45 31.38 4.79
C GLU A 24 -9.72 30.12 4.28
N LEU A 25 -10.13 28.94 4.77
CA LEU A 25 -9.59 27.66 4.31
C LEU A 25 -9.96 27.39 2.85
N LEU A 26 -11.21 27.66 2.46
CA LEU A 26 -11.64 27.53 1.06
C LEU A 26 -10.91 28.53 0.17
N GLU A 27 -10.74 29.78 0.61
CA GLU A 27 -9.98 30.79 -0.09
C GLU A 27 -8.54 30.33 -0.35
N LEU A 28 -7.86 29.77 0.66
CA LEU A 28 -6.52 29.18 0.49
C LEU A 28 -6.50 28.06 -0.55
N ILE A 29 -7.50 27.18 -0.51
CA ILE A 29 -7.61 26.02 -1.42
C ILE A 29 -7.78 26.48 -2.88
N VAL A 30 -8.63 27.48 -3.11
CA VAL A 30 -8.95 27.95 -4.47
C VAL A 30 -8.03 29.07 -4.94
N LEU A 31 -7.14 29.58 -4.08
CA LEU A 31 -6.24 30.69 -4.40
C LEU A 31 -5.44 30.47 -5.68
N PRO A 32 -4.87 29.29 -5.97
CA PRO A 32 -4.16 29.08 -7.23
C PRO A 32 -5.05 29.17 -8.49
N LEU A 33 -6.37 29.10 -8.36
CA LEU A 33 -7.32 29.20 -9.47
C LEU A 33 -7.67 30.64 -9.84
N THR A 34 -7.32 31.62 -9.00
CA THR A 34 -7.64 33.04 -9.24
C THR A 34 -6.76 33.66 -10.33
N VAL A 35 -5.61 33.05 -10.64
CA VAL A 35 -4.67 33.53 -11.67
C VAL A 35 -4.74 32.74 -12.97
N LYS A 36 -4.32 33.40 -14.05
CA LYS A 36 -4.18 32.80 -15.39
C LYS A 36 -2.70 32.54 -15.69
N GLY A 37 -2.44 31.56 -16.57
CA GLY A 37 -1.08 31.18 -16.96
C GLY A 37 -0.49 30.08 -16.07
N LYS A 38 0.31 29.20 -16.67
CA LYS A 38 0.84 28.01 -15.99
C LYS A 38 1.84 28.38 -14.87
N GLU A 39 2.75 29.31 -15.15
CA GLU A 39 3.81 29.72 -14.21
C GLU A 39 3.24 30.38 -12.95
N ALA A 40 2.38 31.39 -13.11
CA ALA A 40 1.73 32.07 -11.98
C ALA A 40 0.89 31.11 -11.13
N LYS A 41 0.17 30.17 -11.78
CA LYS A 41 -0.55 29.12 -11.05
C LYS A 41 0.40 28.26 -10.25
N GLN A 42 1.48 27.78 -10.87
CA GLN A 42 2.48 26.96 -10.18
C GLN A 42 3.03 27.69 -8.96
N GLU A 43 3.43 28.96 -9.09
CA GLU A 43 3.94 29.77 -7.98
C GLU A 43 2.93 29.87 -6.82
N LEU A 44 1.66 30.15 -7.11
CA LEU A 44 0.63 30.21 -6.08
C LEU A 44 0.33 28.85 -5.45
N VAL A 45 0.40 27.75 -6.20
CA VAL A 45 0.34 26.41 -5.60
C VAL A 45 1.46 26.24 -4.59
N LYS A 46 2.70 26.64 -4.93
CA LYS A 46 3.84 26.53 -4.01
C LYS A 46 3.59 27.32 -2.72
N ASN A 47 3.21 28.58 -2.89
CA ASN A 47 2.95 29.49 -1.79
C ASN A 47 1.78 29.00 -0.90
N SER A 48 0.72 28.46 -1.51
CA SER A 48 -0.44 27.95 -0.78
C SER A 48 -0.10 26.70 0.04
N ILE A 49 0.76 25.83 -0.48
CA ILE A 49 1.23 24.62 0.24
C ILE A 49 2.16 25.00 1.40
N GLU A 50 3.10 25.92 1.19
CA GLU A 50 3.94 26.42 2.29
C GLU A 50 3.11 27.07 3.39
N LEU A 51 2.08 27.81 3.02
CA LEU A 51 1.16 28.40 3.98
C LEU A 51 0.32 27.33 4.71
N ALA A 52 -0.20 26.34 3.98
CA ALA A 52 -0.98 25.24 4.56
C ALA A 52 -0.18 24.46 5.62
N LYS A 53 1.12 24.22 5.39
CA LYS A 53 2.02 23.56 6.35
C LYS A 53 2.17 24.31 7.68
N CYS A 54 1.90 25.61 7.68
CA CYS A 54 2.00 26.45 8.88
C CYS A 54 0.71 26.43 9.71
N ILE A 55 -0.37 25.80 9.21
CA ILE A 55 -1.62 25.62 9.96
C ILE A 55 -1.39 24.59 11.06
N ARG A 56 -1.66 24.97 12.31
CA ARG A 56 -1.43 24.14 13.51
C ARG A 56 -2.44 23.00 13.63
N ASP A 57 -3.67 23.20 13.16
CA ASP A 57 -4.69 22.17 13.16
C ASP A 57 -4.41 21.16 12.02
N GLU A 58 -4.06 19.92 12.39
CA GLU A 58 -3.69 18.86 11.45
C GLU A 58 -4.82 18.56 10.45
N ARG A 59 -6.08 18.66 10.88
CA ARG A 59 -7.24 18.38 10.03
C ARG A 59 -7.43 19.47 8.98
N GLN A 60 -7.32 20.74 9.35
CA GLN A 60 -7.38 21.87 8.42
C GLN A 60 -6.19 21.87 7.47
N MET A 61 -4.98 21.62 7.97
CA MET A 61 -3.78 21.45 7.14
C MET A 61 -4.01 20.38 6.07
N LEU A 62 -4.50 19.20 6.47
CA LEU A 62 -4.83 18.10 5.55
C LEU A 62 -5.91 18.48 4.54
N GLN A 63 -6.95 19.20 4.96
CA GLN A 63 -8.01 19.69 4.06
C GLN A 63 -7.47 20.70 3.04
N ALA A 64 -6.65 21.65 3.48
CA ALA A 64 -6.00 22.62 2.60
C ALA A 64 -5.12 21.92 1.56
N LEU A 65 -4.19 21.06 2.02
CA LEU A 65 -3.27 20.32 1.14
C LEU A 65 -4.05 19.47 0.13
N SER A 66 -5.05 18.71 0.59
CA SER A 66 -5.87 17.85 -0.26
C SER A 66 -6.68 18.64 -1.28
N GLY A 67 -7.27 19.77 -0.85
CA GLY A 67 -8.00 20.69 -1.73
C GLY A 67 -7.09 21.28 -2.81
N ILE A 68 -5.94 21.84 -2.42
CA ILE A 68 -4.96 22.42 -3.34
C ILE A 68 -4.54 21.37 -4.38
N ILE A 69 -4.18 20.16 -3.96
CA ILE A 69 -3.75 19.07 -4.86
C ILE A 69 -4.84 18.69 -5.86
N THR A 70 -6.08 18.54 -5.40
CA THR A 70 -7.21 18.11 -6.24
C THR A 70 -7.39 19.02 -7.46
N PHE A 71 -7.20 20.33 -7.28
CA PHE A 71 -7.35 21.30 -8.38
C PHE A 71 -6.09 21.51 -9.22
N THR A 72 -4.94 21.03 -8.74
CA THR A 72 -3.63 21.35 -9.30
C THR A 72 -2.93 20.15 -9.95
N ASP A 73 -3.56 18.97 -9.89
CA ASP A 73 -3.15 17.72 -10.56
C ASP A 73 -2.83 17.89 -12.06
N LYS A 74 -3.48 18.84 -12.75
CA LYS A 74 -3.21 19.16 -14.17
C LYS A 74 -2.13 20.24 -14.42
N VAL A 75 -1.59 20.86 -13.37
CA VAL A 75 -0.73 22.06 -13.45
C VAL A 75 0.63 21.83 -12.77
N ILE A 76 0.69 20.92 -11.79
CA ILE A 76 1.89 20.54 -11.05
C ILE A 76 2.81 19.67 -11.92
N ASP A 77 4.12 19.95 -11.89
CA ASP A 77 5.12 19.08 -12.50
C ASP A 77 5.49 17.91 -11.56
N LYS A 78 6.12 16.87 -12.12
CA LYS A 78 6.43 15.64 -11.38
C LYS A 78 7.29 15.88 -10.13
N GLU A 79 8.25 16.80 -10.22
CA GLU A 79 9.17 17.10 -9.12
C GLU A 79 8.41 17.73 -7.95
N TYR A 80 7.48 18.63 -8.27
CA TYR A 80 6.64 19.28 -7.28
C TYR A 80 5.57 18.35 -6.71
N ALA A 81 5.04 17.41 -7.50
CA ALA A 81 4.15 16.36 -7.00
C ALA A 81 4.83 15.49 -5.93
N GLU A 82 6.11 15.13 -6.11
CA GLU A 82 6.87 14.35 -5.12
C GLU A 82 7.12 15.15 -3.84
N TYR A 83 7.37 16.45 -3.93
CA TYR A 83 7.48 17.32 -2.75
C TYR A 83 6.21 17.29 -1.91
N VAL A 84 5.05 17.50 -2.54
CA VAL A 84 3.76 17.55 -1.85
C VAL A 84 3.37 16.19 -1.28
N LYS A 85 3.65 15.11 -2.02
CA LYS A 85 3.53 13.75 -1.50
C LYS A 85 4.37 13.57 -0.24
N GLY A 86 5.61 14.07 -0.20
CA GLY A 86 6.43 14.08 1.00
C GLY A 86 5.75 14.75 2.20
N VAL A 87 5.13 15.92 2.00
CA VAL A 87 4.40 16.62 3.05
C VAL A 87 3.22 15.80 3.57
N ILE A 88 2.43 15.18 2.69
CA ILE A 88 1.31 14.31 3.10
C ILE A 88 1.82 13.06 3.83
N MET A 89 2.92 12.46 3.37
CA MET A 89 3.47 11.24 3.97
C MET A 89 3.98 11.45 5.40
N MET A 90 4.23 12.69 5.83
CA MET A 90 4.56 13.00 7.23
C MET A 90 3.34 12.96 8.17
N THR A 91 2.13 12.87 7.63
CA THR A 91 0.91 12.89 8.43
C THR A 91 0.63 11.52 9.06
N LYS A 92 -0.01 11.49 10.23
CA LYS A 92 -0.31 10.22 10.92
C LYS A 92 -1.20 9.30 10.09
N VAL A 93 -2.16 9.87 9.35
CA VAL A 93 -3.06 9.11 8.48
C VAL A 93 -2.29 8.46 7.34
N ALA A 94 -1.38 9.18 6.70
CA ALA A 94 -0.55 8.61 5.64
C ALA A 94 0.37 7.51 6.16
N GLN A 95 0.95 7.68 7.37
CA GLN A 95 1.74 6.63 8.01
C GLN A 95 0.91 5.37 8.27
N LEU A 96 -0.31 5.50 8.79
CA LEU A 96 -1.21 4.35 9.01
C LEU A 96 -1.52 3.61 7.70
N ILE A 97 -1.79 4.33 6.61
CA ILE A 97 -2.03 3.74 5.28
C ILE A 97 -0.79 2.99 4.79
N PHE A 98 0.39 3.59 4.95
CA PHE A 98 1.66 3.00 4.55
C PHE A 98 1.98 1.72 5.35
N ASP A 99 1.81 1.78 6.67
CA ASP A 99 2.01 0.64 7.57
C ASP A 99 1.04 -0.50 7.25
N GLU A 100 -0.24 -0.20 6.99
CA GLU A 100 -1.21 -1.18 6.53
C GLU A 100 -0.78 -1.82 5.20
N GLY A 101 -0.25 -1.02 4.27
CA GLY A 101 0.32 -1.48 3.01
C GLY A 101 1.50 -2.45 3.22
N ILE A 102 2.42 -2.11 4.12
CA ILE A 102 3.55 -2.98 4.48
C ILE A 102 3.07 -4.29 5.09
N GLU A 103 2.12 -4.26 6.03
CA GLU A 103 1.62 -5.47 6.67
C GLU A 103 0.85 -6.36 5.69
N LYS A 104 0.04 -5.78 4.80
CA LYS A 104 -0.57 -6.52 3.69
C LYS A 104 0.48 -7.15 2.77
N GLY A 105 1.52 -6.40 2.42
CA GLY A 105 2.64 -6.89 1.61
C GLY A 105 3.37 -8.06 2.26
N LYS A 106 3.74 -7.94 3.55
CA LYS A 106 4.36 -9.04 4.31
C LYS A 106 3.45 -10.26 4.41
N SER A 107 2.16 -10.05 4.65
CA SER A 107 1.18 -11.15 4.72
C SER A 107 1.04 -11.87 3.39
N ALA A 108 0.96 -11.12 2.28
CA ALA A 108 0.93 -11.69 0.94
C ALA A 108 2.22 -12.46 0.62
N GLY A 109 3.39 -11.85 0.86
CA GLY A 109 4.68 -12.50 0.62
C GLY A 109 4.89 -13.75 1.49
N ARG A 110 4.43 -13.75 2.75
CA ARG A 110 4.47 -14.95 3.59
C ARG A 110 3.58 -16.06 3.04
N LYS A 111 2.37 -15.74 2.58
CA LYS A 111 1.47 -16.73 1.97
C LYS A 111 2.05 -17.31 0.68
N GLU A 112 2.63 -16.47 -0.16
CA GLU A 112 3.31 -16.89 -1.39
C GLU A 112 4.51 -17.78 -1.09
N GLY A 113 5.39 -17.37 -0.17
CA GLY A 113 6.54 -18.17 0.23
C GLY A 113 6.17 -19.53 0.87
N ILE A 114 5.09 -19.60 1.66
CA ILE A 114 4.57 -20.87 2.16
C ILE A 114 4.07 -21.75 1.00
N ALA A 115 3.34 -21.19 0.05
CA ALA A 115 2.83 -21.94 -1.10
C ALA A 115 3.97 -22.46 -1.99
N GLU A 116 4.99 -21.66 -2.24
CA GLU A 116 6.19 -22.05 -2.99
C GLU A 116 6.97 -23.14 -2.24
N GLY A 117 7.19 -22.98 -0.93
CA GLY A 117 7.85 -23.99 -0.11
C GLY A 117 7.08 -25.32 -0.09
N GLN A 118 5.75 -25.25 -0.03
CA GLN A 118 4.88 -26.42 -0.09
C GLN A 118 4.96 -27.13 -1.45
N ALA A 119 4.93 -26.38 -2.56
CA ALA A 119 5.09 -26.94 -3.90
C ALA A 119 6.48 -27.57 -4.08
N GLN A 120 7.54 -26.94 -3.56
CA GLN A 120 8.89 -27.48 -3.59
C GLN A 120 9.01 -28.78 -2.78
N MET A 121 8.34 -28.87 -1.63
CA MET A 121 8.29 -30.11 -0.84
C MET A 121 7.56 -31.23 -1.60
N ILE A 122 6.44 -30.91 -2.24
CA ILE A 122 5.68 -31.87 -3.06
C ILE A 122 6.50 -32.34 -4.25
N TYR A 123 7.23 -31.45 -4.92
CA TYR A 123 8.19 -31.83 -5.97
C TYR A 123 9.18 -32.89 -5.46
N CYS A 124 9.76 -32.68 -4.28
CA CYS A 124 10.69 -33.64 -3.68
C CYS A 124 10.04 -34.99 -3.38
N ILE A 125 8.80 -35.00 -2.88
CA ILE A 125 8.01 -36.21 -2.64
C ILE A 125 7.74 -36.93 -3.97
N ARG A 126 7.20 -36.24 -4.96
CA ARG A 126 6.89 -36.79 -6.29
C ARG A 126 8.12 -37.45 -6.91
N ARG A 127 9.25 -36.76 -6.92
CA ARG A 127 10.52 -37.26 -7.48
C ARG A 127 11.04 -38.52 -6.81
N LYS A 128 10.77 -38.71 -5.51
CA LYS A 128 11.15 -39.94 -4.79
C LYS A 128 10.11 -41.03 -5.02
N TYR A 129 8.83 -40.68 -5.00
CA TYR A 129 7.75 -41.62 -5.29
C TYR A 129 7.89 -42.24 -6.70
N GLU A 130 8.20 -41.43 -7.72
CA GLU A 130 8.49 -41.88 -9.09
C GLU A 130 9.70 -42.83 -9.19
N LYS A 131 10.61 -42.79 -8.21
CA LYS A 131 11.76 -43.72 -8.12
C LYS A 131 11.41 -45.03 -7.40
N GLY A 132 10.16 -45.20 -6.96
CA GLY A 132 9.66 -46.41 -6.30
C GLY A 132 9.89 -46.44 -4.78
N TYR A 133 10.24 -45.31 -4.15
CA TYR A 133 10.33 -45.27 -2.68
C TYR A 133 8.92 -45.30 -2.05
N THR A 134 8.77 -46.05 -0.96
CA THR A 134 7.50 -46.07 -0.19
C THR A 134 7.32 -44.78 0.61
N ALA A 135 6.08 -44.43 0.93
CA ALA A 135 5.77 -43.23 1.72
C ALA A 135 6.53 -43.18 3.06
N ALA A 136 6.69 -44.32 3.75
CA ALA A 136 7.48 -44.42 4.97
C ALA A 136 8.97 -44.03 4.75
N VAL A 137 9.60 -44.56 3.70
CA VAL A 137 11.00 -44.23 3.38
C VAL A 137 11.15 -42.77 2.95
N ILE A 138 10.19 -42.24 2.20
CA ILE A 138 10.18 -40.82 1.80
C ILE A 138 10.03 -39.92 3.03
N SER A 139 9.15 -40.28 3.96
CA SER A 139 8.94 -39.59 5.23
C SER A 139 10.23 -39.46 6.02
N ASP A 140 10.97 -40.57 6.16
CA ASP A 140 12.25 -40.59 6.87
C ASP A 140 13.31 -39.75 6.15
N ILE A 141 13.44 -39.89 4.82
CA ILE A 141 14.45 -39.16 4.02
C ILE A 141 14.20 -37.64 4.04
N LEU A 142 12.95 -37.22 4.04
CA LEU A 142 12.58 -35.79 4.01
C LEU A 142 12.31 -35.21 5.40
N GLU A 143 12.48 -36.03 6.45
CA GLU A 143 12.17 -35.69 7.84
C GLU A 143 10.75 -35.08 7.98
N GLN A 144 9.80 -35.68 7.28
CA GLN A 144 8.40 -35.26 7.29
C GLN A 144 7.54 -36.24 8.08
N LYS A 145 6.28 -35.84 8.35
CA LYS A 145 5.28 -36.75 8.92
C LYS A 145 4.80 -37.74 7.86
N ILE A 146 4.68 -39.02 8.24
CA ILE A 146 4.25 -40.08 7.33
C ILE A 146 2.86 -39.82 6.75
N ASP A 147 1.90 -39.39 7.58
CA ASP A 147 0.54 -39.03 7.15
C ASP A 147 0.54 -37.94 6.06
N TYR A 148 1.44 -36.96 6.20
CA TYR A 148 1.58 -35.89 5.20
C TYR A 148 2.07 -36.46 3.87
N VAL A 149 3.13 -37.28 3.90
CA VAL A 149 3.69 -37.89 2.69
C VAL A 149 2.69 -38.83 2.03
N GLU A 150 1.97 -39.66 2.80
CA GLU A 150 0.93 -40.54 2.28
C GLU A 150 -0.19 -39.78 1.59
N ASN A 151 -0.67 -38.68 2.20
CA ASN A 151 -1.70 -37.85 1.61
C ASN A 151 -1.24 -37.19 0.31
N ILE A 152 0.01 -36.71 0.25
CA ILE A 152 0.58 -36.15 -0.99
C ILE A 152 0.73 -37.23 -2.07
N CYS A 153 1.21 -38.43 -1.74
CA CYS A 153 1.31 -39.54 -2.69
C CYS A 153 -0.06 -39.91 -3.28
N LYS A 154 -1.10 -40.03 -2.44
CA LYS A 154 -2.49 -40.24 -2.91
C LYS A 154 -2.95 -39.13 -3.84
N LEU A 155 -2.72 -37.87 -3.48
CA LEU A 155 -3.07 -36.73 -4.33
C LEU A 155 -2.36 -36.75 -5.68
N ILE A 156 -1.10 -37.19 -5.72
CA ILE A 156 -0.33 -37.34 -6.98
C ILE A 156 -0.92 -38.49 -7.82
N GLU A 157 -1.24 -39.63 -7.21
CA GLU A 157 -1.86 -40.78 -7.88
C GLU A 157 -3.23 -40.44 -8.47
N ASP A 158 -4.07 -39.74 -7.70
CA ASP A 158 -5.41 -39.31 -8.12
C ASP A 158 -5.38 -38.20 -9.19
N ASN A 159 -4.24 -37.49 -9.34
CA ASN A 159 -4.12 -36.33 -10.22
C ASN A 159 -2.79 -36.36 -11.02
N PRO A 160 -2.58 -37.35 -11.90
CA PRO A 160 -1.29 -37.57 -12.57
C PRO A 160 -0.84 -36.41 -13.49
N GLY A 161 -1.79 -35.61 -14.00
CA GLY A 161 -1.52 -34.45 -14.84
C GLY A 161 -1.35 -33.13 -14.09
N CYS A 162 -1.55 -33.09 -12.77
CA CYS A 162 -1.42 -31.86 -11.99
C CYS A 162 0.05 -31.57 -11.67
N THR A 163 0.42 -30.29 -11.78
CA THR A 163 1.70 -29.73 -11.34
C THR A 163 1.81 -29.73 -9.81
N ASP A 164 3.03 -29.65 -9.29
CA ASP A 164 3.27 -29.62 -7.83
C ASP A 164 2.61 -28.41 -7.16
N THR A 165 2.51 -27.29 -7.87
CA THR A 165 1.78 -26.10 -7.42
C THR A 165 0.27 -26.34 -7.33
N GLU A 166 -0.31 -27.12 -8.24
CA GLU A 166 -1.73 -27.47 -8.21
C GLU A 166 -2.03 -28.49 -7.10
N ILE A 167 -1.15 -29.48 -6.89
CA ILE A 167 -1.24 -30.39 -5.76
C ILE A 167 -1.10 -29.63 -4.44
N ALA A 168 -0.18 -28.67 -4.34
CA ALA A 168 -0.02 -27.82 -3.16
C ALA A 168 -1.29 -27.02 -2.87
N LYS A 169 -1.92 -26.44 -3.90
CA LYS A 169 -3.18 -25.71 -3.77
C LYS A 169 -4.33 -26.62 -3.32
N LYS A 170 -4.43 -27.85 -3.85
CA LYS A 170 -5.43 -28.84 -3.41
C LYS A 170 -5.23 -29.21 -1.95
N TYR A 171 -4.00 -29.58 -1.57
CA TYR A 171 -3.64 -29.89 -0.19
C TYR A 171 -3.93 -28.75 0.79
N MET A 172 -3.58 -27.50 0.44
CA MET A 172 -3.87 -26.32 1.28
C MET A 172 -5.34 -25.88 1.24
N GLY A 173 -6.08 -26.19 0.17
CA GLY A 173 -7.49 -25.92 0.02
C GLY A 173 -8.39 -26.87 0.83
N ASP A 174 -7.98 -28.13 0.95
CA ASP A 174 -8.68 -29.16 1.73
C ASP A 174 -8.40 -29.04 3.25
N GLY A 175 -7.34 -28.31 3.63
CA GLY A 175 -6.93 -28.07 5.02
C GLY A 175 -7.69 -26.96 5.78
N LYS A 176 -8.71 -26.31 5.19
CA LYS A 176 -9.54 -25.33 5.92
C LYS A 176 -10.65 -26.00 6.76
N THR A 177 -10.28 -26.96 7.62
CA THR A 177 -11.11 -27.38 8.77
C THR A 177 -10.25 -27.93 9.92
N ALA A 178 -9.52 -27.04 10.60
CA ALA A 178 -9.10 -27.17 12.02
C ALA A 178 -8.22 -25.96 12.36
N SER A 179 -8.40 -25.14 13.38
CA SER A 179 -9.47 -24.89 14.35
C SER A 179 -9.31 -23.43 14.78
N ASN A 180 -10.43 -22.77 15.09
CA ASN A 180 -10.47 -21.61 16.01
C ASN A 180 -10.17 -22.08 17.44
#